data_AF-A0A975MKU5-F1
#
_entry.id   AF-A0A975MKU5-F1
#
_cell.length_a   1.000
_cell.length_b   1.000
_cell.length_c   1.000
_cell.angle_alpha   90.00
_cell.angle_beta   90.00
_cell.angle_gamma   90.00
#
_symmetry.space_group_name_H-M   'P 1'
#
loop_
_entity.id
_entity.type
_entity.pdbx_description
1 polymer ?
#
loop_
_entity_poly.entity_id
_entity_poly.type
_entity_poly.pdbx_seq_one_letter_code
_entity_poly.pdbx_strand_id
1 'polypeptide(L)'
;MIVLILSGLILALLVQTHNPYLVILETPEALGLGLALMVASLLAGYLKKVPNIIWHDGFATAGLIVWYAYWKPEFNEDAPMFFFFPLYFALLSSIMTLALINKSQYFDTESAQHLRYLNKMIRFDMSAAVIFVILGLLITKHYALYPMAMTFFIIRHTITVCLDNIET
;
A
#
# COMPACT_ATOMS: atom_id res chain seq x y z
N MET A 1 0.82 -9.11 -0.23
CA MET A 1 0.01 -8.15 0.53
C MET A 1 -0.10 -8.48 2.02
N ILE A 2 0.39 -9.65 2.48
CA ILE A 2 0.29 -10.05 3.89
C ILE A 2 1.10 -9.10 4.78
N VAL A 3 2.25 -8.63 4.31
CA VAL A 3 3.12 -7.76 5.12
C VAL A 3 2.41 -6.45 5.39
N LEU A 4 1.81 -5.81 4.38
CA LEU A 4 1.02 -4.59 4.55
C LEU A 4 -0.17 -4.80 5.50
N ILE A 5 -0.88 -5.92 5.40
CA ILE A 5 -2.00 -6.24 6.30
C ILE A 5 -1.51 -6.31 7.74
N LEU A 6 -0.47 -7.10 8.01
CA LEU A 6 0.07 -7.26 9.36
C LEU A 6 0.64 -5.96 9.90
N SER A 7 1.43 -5.23 9.11
CA SER A 7 1.98 -3.93 9.50
C SER A 7 0.89 -2.89 9.78
N GLY A 8 -0.18 -2.86 8.98
CA GLY A 8 -1.32 -1.98 9.19
C GLY A 8 -2.06 -2.28 10.50
N LEU A 9 -2.31 -3.56 10.79
CA LEU A 9 -2.95 -3.99 12.03
C LEU A 9 -2.07 -3.74 13.25
N ILE A 10 -0.77 -4.06 13.16
CA ILE A 10 0.19 -3.79 14.25
C ILE A 10 0.24 -2.30 14.54
N LEU A 11 0.37 -1.46 13.51
CA LEU A 11 0.41 -0.01 13.71
C LEU A 11 -0.88 0.53 14.33
N ALA A 12 -2.04 0.08 13.86
CA ALA A 12 -3.32 0.48 14.44
C ALA A 12 -3.42 0.06 15.92
N LEU A 13 -2.98 -1.14 16.29
CA LEU A 13 -2.95 -1.62 17.67
C LEU A 13 -1.99 -0.80 18.54
N LEU A 14 -0.80 -0.48 18.04
CA LEU A 14 0.17 0.33 18.77
C LEU A 14 -0.40 1.73 19.04
N VAL A 15 -1.01 2.36 18.03
CA VAL A 15 -1.67 3.67 18.16
C VAL A 15 -2.82 3.61 19.17
N GLN A 16 -3.70 2.61 19.07
CA GLN A 16 -4.84 2.47 19.98
C GLN A 16 -4.41 2.28 21.45
N THR A 17 -3.32 1.55 21.67
CA THR A 17 -2.80 1.24 23.01
C THR A 17 -1.83 2.29 23.56
N HIS A 18 -1.56 3.38 22.81
CA HIS A 18 -0.55 4.39 23.15
C HIS A 18 0.80 3.76 23.51
N ASN A 19 1.21 2.76 22.72
CA ASN A 19 2.33 1.90 23.07
C ASN A 19 3.66 2.68 23.00
N PRO A 20 4.58 2.51 23.97
CA PRO A 20 5.86 3.22 23.99
C PRO A 20 6.75 2.95 22.77
N TYR A 21 6.55 1.83 22.05
CA TYR A 21 7.29 1.53 20.82
C TYR A 21 6.96 2.48 19.66
N LEU A 22 5.87 3.26 19.72
CA LEU A 22 5.56 4.28 18.70
C LEU A 22 6.67 5.32 18.58
N VAL A 23 7.33 5.66 19.69
CA VAL A 23 8.45 6.62 19.72
C VAL A 23 9.58 6.18 18.78
N ILE A 24 9.78 4.87 18.59
CA ILE A 24 10.79 4.34 17.66
C ILE A 24 10.39 4.64 16.20
N LEU A 25 9.11 4.60 15.86
CA LEU A 25 8.64 4.90 14.51
C LEU A 25 8.65 6.41 14.20
N GLU A 26 8.67 7.26 15.22
CA GLU A 26 8.70 8.72 15.07
C GLU A 26 10.12 9.26 14.85
N THR A 27 11.15 8.41 14.92
CA THR A 27 12.54 8.89 14.82
C THR A 27 12.99 9.13 13.38
N PRO A 28 13.99 10.01 13.16
CA PRO A 28 14.60 10.21 11.85
C PRO A 28 15.20 8.92 11.25
N GLU A 29 15.68 8.01 12.10
CA GLU A 29 16.21 6.71 11.66
C GLU A 29 15.09 5.83 11.08
N ALA A 30 13.90 5.82 11.69
CA ALA A 30 12.75 5.09 11.15
C ALA A 30 12.30 5.67 9.80
N LEU A 31 12.29 7.00 9.67
CA LEU A 31 12.04 7.67 8.38
C LEU A 31 13.08 7.27 7.32
N GLY A 32 14.37 7.31 7.68
CA GLY A 32 15.47 6.92 6.79
C GLY A 32 15.39 5.46 6.36
N LEU A 33 15.08 4.55 7.28
CA LEU A 33 14.86 3.13 6.99
C LEU A 33 13.64 2.91 6.09
N GLY A 34 12.52 3.59 6.37
CA GLY A 34 11.33 3.54 5.55
C GLY A 34 11.61 3.99 4.11
N LEU A 35 12.29 5.12 3.93
CA LEU A 35 12.68 5.63 2.60
C LEU A 35 13.63 4.68 1.88
N ALA A 36 14.63 4.13 2.57
CA ALA A 36 15.56 3.17 2.00
C ALA A 36 14.86 1.90 1.53
N LEU A 37 13.95 1.34 2.33
CA LEU A 37 13.14 0.18 1.97
C LEU A 37 12.20 0.49 0.80
N MET A 38 11.57 1.66 0.79
CA MET A 38 10.67 2.09 -0.27
C MET A 38 11.41 2.17 -1.62
N VAL A 39 12.60 2.78 -1.65
CA VAL A 39 13.46 2.84 -2.84
C VAL A 39 13.97 1.46 -3.24
N ALA A 40 14.39 0.63 -2.28
CA ALA A 40 14.86 -0.72 -2.55
C ALA A 40 13.74 -1.59 -3.17
N SER A 41 12.51 -1.50 -2.66
CA SER A 41 11.35 -2.18 -3.23
C SER A 41 11.05 -1.71 -4.66
N LEU A 42 11.09 -0.41 -4.94
CA LEU A 42 10.91 0.10 -6.30
C LEU A 42 11.99 -0.43 -7.24
N LEU A 43 13.27 -0.33 -6.85
CA LEU A 43 14.38 -0.83 -7.66
C LEU A 43 14.27 -2.33 -7.91
N ALA A 44 13.92 -3.12 -6.89
CA ALA A 44 13.72 -4.56 -7.04
C ALA A 44 12.58 -4.89 -8.02
N GLY A 45 11.48 -4.13 -7.97
CA GLY A 45 10.34 -4.27 -8.89
C GLY A 45 10.69 -3.88 -10.33
N TYR A 46 11.27 -2.70 -10.55
CA TYR A 46 11.64 -2.22 -11.90
C TYR A 46 12.74 -3.05 -12.56
N LEU A 47 13.70 -3.56 -11.77
CA LEU A 47 14.72 -4.49 -12.27
C LEU A 47 14.17 -5.91 -12.45
N LYS A 48 12.87 -6.15 -12.20
CA LYS A 48 12.20 -7.45 -12.27
C LYS A 48 12.94 -8.54 -11.47
N LYS A 49 13.63 -8.16 -10.40
CA LYS A 49 14.41 -9.08 -9.55
C LYS A 49 13.53 -9.85 -8.58
N VAL A 50 12.31 -9.39 -8.33
CA VAL A 50 11.36 -10.01 -7.41
C VAL A 50 9.95 -10.05 -8.03
N PRO A 51 9.11 -11.01 -7.63
CA PRO A 51 7.71 -11.10 -8.07
C PRO A 51 6.91 -9.84 -7.79
N ASN A 52 5.87 -9.59 -8.61
CA ASN A 52 5.02 -8.41 -8.50
C ASN A 52 4.43 -8.21 -7.11
N ILE A 53 4.01 -9.30 -6.47
CA ILE A 53 3.41 -9.28 -5.13
C ILE A 53 4.42 -8.80 -4.08
N ILE A 54 5.69 -9.17 -4.20
CA ILE A 54 6.70 -8.91 -3.16
C ILE A 54 7.13 -7.45 -3.16
N TRP A 55 7.47 -6.88 -4.32
CA TRP A 55 7.89 -5.48 -4.36
C TRP A 55 6.74 -4.53 -4.04
N HIS A 56 5.51 -4.87 -4.44
CA HIS A 56 4.32 -4.08 -4.15
C HIS A 56 4.05 -4.02 -2.65
N ASP A 57 4.03 -5.19 -1.99
CA ASP A 57 3.82 -5.32 -0.55
C ASP A 57 4.92 -4.58 0.21
N GLY A 58 6.18 -4.76 -0.20
CA GLY A 58 7.33 -4.07 0.38
C GLY A 58 7.24 -2.54 0.25
N PHE A 59 6.89 -2.03 -0.93
CA PHE A 59 6.74 -0.60 -1.17
C PHE A 59 5.60 -0.01 -0.33
N ALA A 60 4.45 -0.68 -0.28
CA ALA A 60 3.30 -0.21 0.48
C ALA A 60 3.59 -0.22 2.00
N THR A 61 4.22 -1.27 2.51
CA THR A 61 4.63 -1.34 3.92
C THR A 61 5.68 -0.28 4.26
N ALA A 62 6.69 -0.10 3.41
CA ALA A 62 7.68 0.95 3.61
C ALA A 62 7.03 2.35 3.56
N GLY A 63 6.09 2.56 2.63
CA GLY A 63 5.27 3.77 2.56
C GLY A 63 4.47 4.04 3.83
N LEU A 64 3.92 3.00 4.48
CA LEU A 64 3.24 3.11 5.77
C LEU A 64 4.18 3.60 6.88
N ILE A 65 5.42 3.09 6.92
CA ILE A 65 6.45 3.52 7.88
C ILE A 65 6.82 4.99 7.62
N VAL A 66 7.12 5.34 6.36
CA VAL A 66 7.45 6.71 5.95
C VAL A 66 6.31 7.66 6.30
N TRP A 67 5.07 7.28 5.99
CA TRP A 67 3.88 8.06 6.30
C TRP A 67 3.79 8.35 7.80
N TYR A 68 3.91 7.33 8.64
CA TYR A 68 3.79 7.51 10.08
C TYR A 68 4.92 8.40 10.61
N ALA A 69 6.17 8.06 10.30
CA ALA A 69 7.35 8.80 10.76
C ALA A 69 7.36 10.27 10.28
N TYR A 70 6.95 10.52 9.04
CA TYR A 70 6.96 11.85 8.44
C TYR A 70 5.77 12.71 8.88
N TRP A 71 4.58 12.11 9.05
CA TRP A 71 3.37 12.89 9.37
C TRP A 71 3.15 13.06 10.86
N LYS A 72 3.55 12.11 11.70
CA LYS A 72 3.29 12.18 13.14
C LYS A 72 3.78 13.48 13.80
N PRO A 73 4.96 14.05 13.47
CA PRO A 73 5.40 15.33 14.01
C PRO A 73 4.59 16.55 13.54
N GLU A 74 3.90 16.45 12.39
CA GLU A 74 3.19 17.55 11.74
C GLU A 74 1.71 17.65 12.15
N PHE A 75 1.17 16.57 12.75
CA PHE A 75 -0.24 16.46 13.13
C PHE A 75 -0.39 16.32 14.64
N ASN A 76 -1.58 16.63 15.15
CA ASN A 76 -1.89 16.49 16.57
C ASN A 76 -1.74 15.01 17.02
N GLU A 77 -1.37 14.80 18.28
CA GLU A 77 -1.16 13.47 18.86
C GLU A 77 -2.39 12.58 18.72
N ASP A 78 -3.58 13.18 18.88
CA ASP A 78 -4.88 12.51 18.83
C ASP A 78 -5.49 12.44 17.42
N ALA A 79 -4.72 12.74 16.37
CA ALA A 79 -5.27 12.73 15.01
C ALA A 79 -5.77 11.32 14.64
N PRO A 80 -7.08 11.15 14.38
CA PRO A 80 -7.70 9.81 14.28
C PRO A 80 -7.19 9.01 13.07
N MET A 81 -6.67 9.71 12.06
CA MET A 81 -6.07 9.13 10.88
C MET A 81 -4.93 8.15 11.16
N PHE A 82 -4.16 8.34 12.25
CA PHE A 82 -3.08 7.42 12.63
C PHE A 82 -3.59 6.03 13.03
N PHE A 83 -4.85 5.93 13.46
CA PHE A 83 -5.53 4.65 13.71
C PHE A 83 -6.29 4.16 12.47
N PHE A 84 -7.09 5.04 11.84
CA PHE A 84 -8.02 4.61 10.79
C PHE A 84 -7.34 4.29 9.45
N PHE A 85 -6.27 4.98 9.05
CA PHE A 85 -5.63 4.70 7.75
C PHE A 85 -4.91 3.35 7.72
N PRO A 86 -4.10 2.97 8.73
CA PRO A 86 -3.48 1.64 8.77
C PRO A 86 -4.52 0.52 8.79
N LEU A 87 -5.60 0.70 9.57
CA LEU A 87 -6.72 -0.24 9.61
C LEU A 87 -7.42 -0.34 8.25
N TYR A 88 -7.68 0.80 7.60
CA TYR A 88 -8.27 0.86 6.27
C TYR A 88 -7.41 0.13 5.24
N PHE A 89 -6.09 0.35 5.22
CA PHE A 89 -5.19 -0.34 4.29
C PHE A 89 -5.16 -1.85 4.54
N ALA A 90 -5.16 -2.28 5.80
CA ALA A 90 -5.23 -3.69 6.15
C ALA A 90 -6.53 -4.34 5.69
N LEU A 91 -7.68 -3.69 5.93
CA LEU A 91 -8.99 -4.19 5.48
C LEU A 91 -9.09 -4.22 3.96
N LEU A 92 -8.72 -3.13 3.28
CA LEU A 92 -8.72 -3.06 1.82
C LEU A 92 -7.87 -4.18 1.22
N SER A 93 -6.63 -4.33 1.70
CA SER A 93 -5.71 -5.36 1.22
C SER A 93 -6.22 -6.77 1.50
N SER A 94 -6.86 -6.99 2.65
CA SER A 94 -7.45 -8.28 3.00
C SER A 94 -8.62 -8.62 2.08
N ILE A 95 -9.52 -7.67 1.82
CA ILE A 95 -10.65 -7.83 0.90
C ILE A 95 -10.12 -8.14 -0.50
N MET A 96 -9.18 -7.34 -1.01
CA MET A 96 -8.59 -7.55 -2.34
C MET A 96 -7.92 -8.92 -2.46
N THR A 97 -7.19 -9.35 -1.41
CA THR A 97 -6.51 -10.65 -1.41
C THR A 97 -7.50 -11.81 -1.38
N LEU A 98 -8.46 -11.80 -0.45
CA LEU A 98 -9.37 -12.92 -0.21
C LEU A 98 -10.49 -13.01 -1.25
N ALA A 99 -11.04 -11.87 -1.67
CA ALA A 99 -12.19 -11.84 -2.57
C ALA A 99 -11.78 -11.88 -4.05
N LEU A 100 -10.63 -11.29 -4.40
CA LEU A 100 -10.19 -11.19 -5.79
C LEU A 100 -8.97 -12.08 -6.08
N ILE A 101 -7.81 -11.82 -5.47
CA ILE A 101 -6.56 -12.50 -5.83
C ILE A 101 -6.66 -14.02 -5.67
N ASN A 102 -7.07 -14.50 -4.50
CA ASN A 102 -7.16 -15.94 -4.22
C ASN A 102 -8.24 -16.65 -5.04
N LYS A 103 -9.23 -15.91 -5.54
CA LYS A 103 -10.35 -16.47 -6.32
C LYS A 103 -10.20 -16.25 -7.83
N SER A 104 -9.18 -15.53 -8.27
CA SER A 104 -8.99 -15.12 -9.66
C SER A 104 -8.96 -16.28 -10.66
N GLN A 105 -8.41 -17.43 -10.27
CA GLN A 105 -8.38 -18.65 -11.11
C GLN A 105 -9.77 -19.24 -11.40
N TYR A 106 -10.78 -18.88 -10.59
CA TYR A 106 -12.16 -19.35 -10.75
C TYR A 106 -13.05 -18.31 -11.43
N PHE A 107 -12.49 -17.21 -11.94
CA PHE A 107 -13.26 -16.23 -12.68
C PHE A 107 -13.75 -16.82 -14.00
N ASP A 108 -15.02 -16.61 -14.31
CA ASP A 108 -15.58 -16.98 -15.60
C ASP A 108 -15.02 -16.10 -16.72
N THR A 109 -15.21 -16.55 -17.95
CA THR A 109 -14.67 -15.89 -19.15
C THR A 109 -15.14 -14.44 -19.29
N GLU A 110 -16.40 -14.16 -18.94
CA GLU A 110 -16.98 -12.81 -18.93
C GLU A 110 -16.24 -11.91 -17.92
N SER A 111 -16.05 -12.36 -16.67
CA SER A 111 -15.33 -11.59 -15.64
C SER A 111 -13.88 -11.34 -16.04
N ALA A 112 -13.20 -12.34 -16.60
CA ALA A 112 -11.83 -12.20 -17.09
C ALA A 112 -11.72 -11.16 -18.23
N GLN A 113 -12.69 -11.15 -19.16
CA GLN A 113 -12.74 -10.17 -20.24
C GLN A 113 -12.99 -8.75 -19.71
N HIS A 114 -13.89 -8.59 -18.74
CA HIS A 114 -14.12 -7.30 -18.09
C HIS A 114 -12.87 -6.80 -17.36
N LEU A 115 -12.14 -7.68 -16.69
CA LEU A 115 -10.90 -7.33 -16.00
C LEU A 115 -9.80 -6.89 -16.99
N ARG A 116 -9.67 -7.58 -18.13
CA ARG A 116 -8.77 -7.16 -19.22
C ARG A 116 -9.16 -5.82 -19.81
N TYR A 117 -10.46 -5.59 -20.00
CA TYR A 117 -10.98 -4.31 -20.48
C TYR A 117 -10.67 -3.18 -19.50
N LEU A 118 -10.91 -3.38 -18.20
CA LEU A 118 -10.56 -2.43 -17.14
C LEU A 118 -9.06 -2.15 -17.14
N ASN A 119 -8.22 -3.18 -17.21
CA ASN A 119 -6.76 -3.01 -17.29
C ASN A 119 -6.31 -2.18 -18.49
N LYS A 120 -7.01 -2.28 -19.63
CA LYS A 120 -6.74 -1.49 -20.84
C LYS A 120 -7.27 -0.06 -20.77
N MET A 121 -8.41 0.14 -20.11
CA MET A 121 -9.04 1.46 -19.94
C MET A 121 -8.36 2.33 -18.88
N ILE A 122 -7.78 1.71 -17.85
CA ILE A 122 -7.05 2.41 -16.81
C ILE A 122 -5.81 3.04 -17.45
N ARG A 123 -5.91 4.33 -17.80
CA ARG A 123 -4.79 5.18 -18.25
C ARG A 123 -3.67 5.31 -17.20
N PHE A 124 -3.92 4.83 -15.98
CA PHE A 124 -3.00 4.85 -14.86
C PHE A 124 -2.11 3.60 -14.88
N ASP A 125 -0.93 3.74 -15.47
CA ASP A 125 0.11 2.73 -15.30
C ASP A 125 0.56 2.66 -13.83
N MET A 126 1.10 1.52 -13.43
CA MET A 126 1.63 1.28 -12.08
C MET A 126 2.66 2.33 -11.67
N SER A 127 3.47 2.79 -12.62
CA SER A 127 4.43 3.88 -12.43
C SER A 127 3.75 5.19 -11.99
N ALA A 128 2.60 5.51 -12.58
CA ALA A 128 1.83 6.70 -12.22
C ALA A 128 1.22 6.57 -10.82
N ALA A 129 0.76 5.38 -10.45
CA ALA A 129 0.27 5.10 -9.09
C ALA A 129 1.38 5.27 -8.03
N VAL A 130 2.60 4.79 -8.31
CA VAL A 130 3.77 5.01 -7.43
C VAL A 130 4.06 6.49 -7.23
N ILE A 131 4.14 7.27 -8.32
CA ILE A 131 4.37 8.71 -8.25
C ILE A 131 3.28 9.39 -7.44
N PHE A 132 2.03 8.97 -7.64
CA PHE A 132 0.90 9.54 -6.90
C PHE A 132 0.96 9.22 -5.40
N VAL A 133 1.42 8.03 -5.01
CA VAL A 133 1.67 7.68 -3.59
C VAL A 133 2.76 8.58 -2.99
N ILE A 134 3.87 8.78 -3.70
CA ILE A 134 4.97 9.64 -3.24
C ILE A 134 4.51 11.09 -3.10
N LEU A 135 3.80 11.64 -4.09
CA LEU A 135 3.23 12.99 -3.99
C LEU A 135 2.20 13.08 -2.86
N GLY A 136 1.38 12.04 -2.69
CA GLY A 136 0.43 11.90 -1.59
C GLY A 136 1.11 11.99 -0.22
N LEU A 137 2.26 11.32 -0.05
CA LEU A 137 3.08 11.39 1.18
C LEU A 137 3.65 12.78 1.44
N LEU A 138 4.08 13.50 0.39
CA LEU A 138 4.74 14.79 0.54
C LEU A 138 3.75 15.94 0.81
N ILE A 139 2.50 15.83 0.37
CA ILE A 139 1.47 16.88 0.48
C ILE A 139 0.62 16.65 1.73
N THR A 140 1.15 17.02 2.89
CA THR A 140 0.47 16.87 4.20
C THR A 140 -0.81 17.71 4.32
N LYS A 141 -0.86 18.89 3.67
CA LYS A 141 -2.04 19.79 3.67
C LYS A 141 -3.32 19.12 3.17
N HIS A 142 -3.19 18.12 2.29
CA HIS A 142 -4.32 17.32 1.80
C HIS A 142 -4.18 15.89 2.32
N TYR A 143 -4.38 15.71 3.62
CA TYR A 143 -4.14 14.44 4.32
C TYR A 143 -4.83 13.21 3.70
N ALA A 144 -5.94 13.42 2.97
CA ALA A 144 -6.66 12.36 2.27
C ALA A 144 -6.00 11.91 0.95
N LEU A 145 -5.03 12.67 0.42
CA LEU A 145 -4.35 12.37 -0.84
C LEU A 145 -3.54 11.08 -0.75
N TYR A 146 -2.80 10.88 0.34
CA TYR A 146 -2.05 9.66 0.57
C TYR A 146 -2.92 8.39 0.60
N PRO A 147 -3.98 8.28 1.44
CA PRO A 147 -4.81 7.08 1.44
C PRO A 147 -5.53 6.86 0.11
N MET A 148 -5.97 7.93 -0.58
CA MET A 148 -6.52 7.79 -1.93
C MET A 148 -5.50 7.21 -2.91
N ALA A 149 -4.27 7.71 -2.90
CA ALA A 149 -3.20 7.21 -3.75
C ALA A 149 -2.87 5.74 -3.46
N MET A 150 -2.79 5.37 -2.17
CA MET A 150 -2.59 3.98 -1.74
C MET A 150 -3.73 3.06 -2.19
N THR A 151 -4.98 3.53 -2.17
CA THR A 151 -6.12 2.76 -2.67
C THR A 151 -5.97 2.45 -4.16
N PHE A 152 -5.64 3.46 -4.99
CA PHE A 152 -5.40 3.23 -6.41
C PHE A 152 -4.23 2.28 -6.64
N PHE A 153 -3.14 2.44 -5.88
CA PHE A 153 -1.96 1.59 -5.95
C PHE A 153 -2.27 0.12 -5.60
N ILE A 154 -3.08 -0.12 -4.57
CA ILE A 154 -3.54 -1.46 -4.17
C ILE A 154 -4.45 -2.06 -5.24
N ILE A 155 -5.48 -1.34 -5.68
CA ILE A 155 -6.44 -1.84 -6.67
C ILE A 155 -5.74 -2.15 -8.00
N ARG A 156 -4.85 -1.27 -8.46
CA ARG A 156 -4.10 -1.47 -9.72
C ARG A 156 -3.24 -2.73 -9.66
N HIS A 157 -2.58 -2.96 -8.53
CA HIS A 157 -1.81 -4.17 -8.29
C HIS A 157 -2.70 -5.41 -8.27
N THR A 158 -3.82 -5.38 -7.56
CA THR A 158 -4.78 -6.48 -7.51
C THR A 158 -5.26 -6.88 -8.91
N ILE A 159 -5.63 -5.92 -9.76
CA ILE A 159 -6.02 -6.19 -11.15
C ILE A 159 -4.89 -6.91 -11.91
N THR A 160 -3.65 -6.44 -11.74
CA THR A 160 -2.47 -7.03 -12.40
C THR A 160 -2.25 -8.48 -11.96
N VAL A 161 -2.24 -8.73 -10.65
CA VAL A 161 -2.04 -10.08 -10.10
C VAL A 161 -3.18 -11.02 -10.50
N CYS A 162 -4.43 -10.56 -10.50
CA CYS A 162 -5.54 -11.38 -10.94
C CYS A 162 -5.41 -11.79 -12.41
N LEU A 163 -4.95 -10.88 -13.30
CA LEU A 163 -4.70 -11.22 -14.70
C LEU A 163 -3.53 -12.19 -14.85
N ASP A 164 -2.42 -11.96 -14.13
CA ASP A 164 -1.27 -12.88 -14.11
C ASP A 164 -1.71 -14.31 -13.70
N ASN A 165 -2.59 -14.43 -12.70
CA ASN A 165 -3.12 -15.72 -12.22
C ASN A 165 -4.10 -16.40 -13.18
N ILE A 166 -4.84 -15.64 -14.00
CA ILE A 166 -5.78 -16.18 -15.00
C ILE A 166 -5.02 -16.68 -16.24
N GLU A 167 -3.87 -16.07 -16.54
CA GLU A 167 -3.06 -16.36 -17.72
C GLU A 167 -2.01 -17.46 -17.49
N THR A 168 -1.87 -17.93 -16.24
CA THR A 168 -1.00 -19.05 -15.83
C THR A 168 -1.80 -20.36 -15.80
#